data_AF-A0A026VZP8-F1
#
_entry.id   AF-A0A026VZP8-F1
#
_cell.length_a   1.000
_cell.length_b   1.000
_cell.length_c   1.000
_cell.angle_alpha   90.00
_cell.angle_beta   90.00
_cell.angle_gamma   90.00
#
_symmetry.space_group_name_H-M   'P 1'
#
loop_
_entity.id
_entity.type
_entity.pdbx_description
1 polymer ?
#
loop_
_entity_poly.entity_id
_entity_poly.type
_entity_poly.pdbx_seq_one_letter_code
_entity_poly.pdbx_strand_id
1 'polypeptide(L)'
;RKECVGHVEKRKKEELLQRCLGAYTQNSNESYNAVLWRLAPKHLHCGLSSLEIATYMATCFFNEGFTSLLKVMSAISIRVGDEAHRFASIRDEERVKRADRSSAFGY
;
A
#
# COMPACT_ATOMS: atom_id res chain seq x y z
N ARG A 1 9.05 26.54 -31.21
CA ARG A 1 7.98 25.68 -30.64
C ARG A 1 8.36 24.18 -30.52
N LYS A 2 9.49 23.71 -31.09
CA LYS A 2 10.02 22.33 -30.89
C LYS A 2 10.95 22.20 -29.66
N GLU A 3 11.58 23.28 -29.22
CA GLU A 3 12.52 23.27 -28.09
C GLU A 3 11.86 23.06 -26.73
N CYS A 4 10.65 23.60 -26.53
CA CYS A 4 9.90 23.44 -25.28
C CYS A 4 9.36 22.02 -25.07
N VAL A 5 9.10 21.28 -26.16
CA VAL A 5 8.61 19.89 -26.10
C VAL A 5 9.73 18.95 -25.67
N GLY A 6 10.94 19.13 -26.23
CA GLY A 6 12.10 18.32 -25.86
C GLY A 6 12.53 18.50 -24.40
N HIS A 7 12.38 19.70 -23.83
CA HIS A 7 12.65 19.94 -22.40
C HIS A 7 11.64 19.24 -21.47
N VAL A 8 10.36 19.19 -21.84
CA VAL A 8 9.33 18.50 -21.05
C VAL A 8 9.50 16.99 -21.11
N GLU A 9 9.81 16.44 -22.29
CA GLU A 9 10.06 15.01 -22.46
C GLU A 9 11.31 14.54 -21.71
N LYS A 10 12.39 15.34 -21.75
CA LYS A 10 13.64 15.03 -21.06
C LYS A 10 13.49 15.04 -19.54
N ARG A 11 12.75 16.02 -18.98
CA ARG A 11 12.44 16.06 -17.54
C ARG A 11 11.60 14.86 -17.10
N LYS A 12 10.58 14.46 -17.89
CA LYS A 12 9.81 13.25 -17.59
C LYS A 12 10.68 11.99 -17.61
N LYS A 13 11.63 11.89 -18.55
CA LYS A 13 12.55 10.76 -18.62
C LYS A 13 13.50 10.73 -17.42
N GLU A 14 14.02 11.87 -16.98
CA GLU A 14 14.88 11.98 -15.79
C GLU A 14 14.11 11.68 -14.49
N GLU A 15 12.86 12.14 -14.35
CA GLU A 15 11.98 11.79 -13.22
C GLU A 15 11.62 10.30 -13.20
N LEU A 16 11.30 9.72 -14.36
CA LEU A 16 11.04 8.28 -14.49
C LEU A 16 12.29 7.47 -14.15
N LEU A 17 13.47 7.92 -14.60
CA LEU A 17 14.75 7.27 -14.29
C LEU A 17 15.05 7.37 -12.78
N GLN A 18 14.82 8.52 -12.16
CA GLN A 18 14.98 8.71 -10.71
C GLN A 18 14.04 7.78 -9.91
N ARG A 19 12.80 7.58 -10.37
CA ARG A 19 11.88 6.61 -9.76
C ARG A 19 12.34 5.16 -9.94
N CYS A 20 12.94 4.83 -11.07
CA CYS A 20 13.54 3.52 -11.30
C CYS A 20 14.78 3.30 -10.41
N LEU A 21 15.63 4.31 -10.26
CA LEU A 21 16.85 4.25 -9.44
C LEU A 21 16.58 4.25 -7.93
N GLY A 22 15.52 4.92 -7.47
CA GLY A 22 15.06 4.89 -6.07
C GLY A 22 14.22 3.65 -5.73
N ALA A 23 14.10 2.71 -6.67
CA ALA A 23 13.30 1.50 -6.52
C ALA A 23 11.83 1.74 -6.13
N TYR A 24 11.28 2.89 -6.54
CA TYR A 24 9.88 3.27 -6.41
C TYR A 24 9.02 2.69 -7.56
N THR A 25 9.39 1.50 -8.04
CA THR A 25 8.72 0.79 -9.14
C THR A 25 7.55 -0.06 -8.65
N GLN A 26 7.19 0.02 -7.36
CA GLN A 26 6.03 -0.66 -6.83
C GLN A 26 4.76 -0.17 -7.56
N ASN A 27 4.16 -1.06 -8.33
CA ASN A 27 2.87 -0.84 -8.97
C ASN A 27 1.81 -0.66 -7.85
N SER A 28 1.53 0.59 -7.49
CA SER A 28 0.62 0.94 -6.39
C SER A 28 -0.77 0.33 -6.59
N ASN A 29 -1.23 0.26 -7.84
CA ASN A 29 -2.53 -0.33 -8.19
C ASN A 29 -2.56 -1.83 -7.90
N GLU A 30 -1.51 -2.56 -8.26
CA GLU A 30 -1.41 -4.01 -7.99
C GLU A 30 -1.24 -4.28 -6.49
N SER A 31 -0.44 -3.46 -5.81
CA SER A 31 -0.21 -3.58 -4.37
C SER A 31 -1.49 -3.33 -3.55
N TYR A 32 -2.25 -2.29 -3.89
CA TYR A 32 -3.56 -2.01 -3.27
C TYR A 32 -4.56 -3.13 -3.55
N ASN A 33 -4.71 -3.52 -4.83
CA ASN A 33 -5.63 -4.58 -5.22
C ASN A 33 -5.31 -5.89 -4.51
N ALA A 34 -4.03 -6.23 -4.34
CA ALA A 34 -3.63 -7.41 -3.58
C ALA A 34 -4.08 -7.36 -2.12
N VAL A 35 -4.16 -6.18 -1.48
CA VAL A 35 -4.71 -6.03 -0.12
C VAL A 35 -6.24 -6.18 -0.15
N LEU A 36 -6.93 -5.50 -1.06
CA LEU A 36 -8.38 -5.60 -1.19
C LEU A 36 -8.85 -7.04 -1.40
N TRP A 37 -8.21 -7.77 -2.33
CA TRP A 37 -8.57 -9.16 -2.62
C TRP A 37 -8.16 -10.15 -1.53
N ARG A 38 -7.30 -9.75 -0.59
CA ARG A 38 -7.05 -10.53 0.64
C ARG A 38 -8.19 -10.37 1.66
N LEU A 39 -8.86 -9.21 1.68
CA LEU A 39 -9.98 -8.93 2.57
C LEU A 39 -11.33 -9.41 2.00
N ALA A 40 -11.53 -9.24 0.69
CA ALA A 40 -12.72 -9.65 -0.04
C ALA A 40 -12.31 -10.49 -1.26
N PRO A 41 -12.06 -11.81 -1.11
CA PRO A 41 -11.58 -12.64 -2.21
C PRO A 41 -12.53 -12.64 -3.40
N LYS A 42 -12.00 -12.42 -4.62
CA LYS A 42 -12.79 -12.32 -5.86
C LYS A 42 -13.67 -13.53 -6.17
N HIS A 43 -13.25 -14.71 -5.71
CA HIS A 43 -13.94 -15.97 -5.97
C HIS A 43 -15.03 -16.26 -4.93
N LEU A 44 -15.17 -15.41 -3.90
CA LEU A 44 -16.20 -15.53 -2.89
C LEU A 44 -17.24 -14.44 -3.09
N HIS A 45 -18.51 -14.81 -2.97
CA HIS A 45 -19.58 -13.82 -2.94
C HIS A 45 -19.49 -13.00 -1.66
N CYS A 46 -19.51 -11.67 -1.78
CA CYS A 46 -19.61 -10.75 -0.66
C CYS A 46 -20.69 -9.71 -0.95
N GLY A 47 -21.43 -9.30 0.10
CA GLY A 47 -22.40 -8.22 0.00
C GLY A 47 -21.71 -6.86 -0.20
N LEU A 48 -22.44 -5.90 -0.76
CA LEU A 48 -21.93 -4.55 -1.04
C LEU A 48 -21.30 -3.91 0.20
N SER A 49 -21.97 -3.97 1.35
CA SER A 49 -21.46 -3.40 2.59
C SER A 49 -20.15 -4.03 3.07
N SER A 50 -19.97 -5.34 2.89
CA SER A 50 -18.71 -6.02 3.21
C SER A 50 -17.58 -5.58 2.27
N LEU A 51 -17.89 -5.39 0.98
CA LEU A 51 -16.92 -4.92 -0.02
C LEU A 51 -16.51 -3.46 0.24
N GLU A 52 -17.45 -2.61 0.64
CA GLU A 52 -17.17 -1.22 1.04
C GLU A 52 -16.24 -1.16 2.25
N ILE A 53 -16.54 -1.93 3.31
CA ILE A 53 -15.67 -2.01 4.49
C ILE A 53 -14.28 -2.53 4.11
N ALA A 54 -14.20 -3.58 3.29
CA ALA A 54 -12.93 -4.11 2.80
C ALA A 54 -12.13 -3.07 2.01
N THR A 55 -12.80 -2.22 1.23
CA THR A 55 -12.17 -1.13 0.46
C THR A 55 -11.59 -0.05 1.38
N TYR A 56 -12.34 0.38 2.40
CA TYR A 56 -11.83 1.33 3.39
C TYR A 56 -10.65 0.75 4.17
N MET A 57 -10.77 -0.49 4.64
CA MET A 57 -9.70 -1.18 5.36
C MET A 57 -8.45 -1.39 4.50
N ALA A 58 -8.61 -1.77 3.23
CA ALA A 58 -7.50 -1.92 2.29
C ALA A 58 -6.76 -0.59 2.09
N THR A 59 -7.50 0.52 2.01
CA THR A 59 -6.92 1.87 1.89
C THR A 59 -6.07 2.21 3.11
N CYS A 60 -6.58 1.95 4.32
CA CYS A 60 -5.84 2.15 5.56
C CYS A 60 -4.56 1.28 5.60
N PHE A 61 -4.68 -0.02 5.32
CA PHE A 61 -3.55 -0.95 5.36
C PHE A 61 -2.48 -0.65 4.30
N PHE A 62 -2.89 -0.20 3.12
CA PHE A 62 -1.96 0.17 2.07
C PHE A 62 -1.12 1.40 2.44
N ASN A 63 -1.76 2.43 3.01
CA ASN A 63 -1.10 3.70 3.33
C ASN A 63 -0.35 3.67 4.67
N GLU A 64 -0.95 3.12 5.71
CA GLU A 64 -0.48 3.22 7.09
C GLU A 64 -0.10 1.88 7.72
N GLY A 65 -0.38 0.75 7.06
CA GLY A 65 -0.12 -0.58 7.60
C GLY A 65 -1.15 -1.03 8.64
N PHE A 66 -0.83 -2.04 9.44
CA PHE A 66 -1.71 -2.60 10.46
C PHE A 66 -1.88 -1.69 11.68
N THR A 67 -0.99 -0.72 11.88
CA THR A 67 -1.20 0.32 12.91
C THR A 67 -2.52 1.08 12.71
N SER A 68 -2.98 1.26 11.47
CA SER A 68 -4.29 1.88 11.22
C SER A 68 -5.46 1.01 11.67
N LEU A 69 -5.31 -0.32 11.72
CA LEU A 69 -6.34 -1.21 12.28
C LEU A 69 -6.62 -0.86 13.73
N LEU A 70 -5.56 -0.60 14.50
CA LEU A 70 -5.69 -0.25 15.93
C LEU A 70 -6.42 1.07 16.11
N LYS A 71 -6.15 2.06 15.24
CA LYS A 71 -6.89 3.34 15.22
C LYS A 71 -8.37 3.12 14.91
N VAL A 72 -8.69 2.30 13.89
CA VAL A 72 -10.07 1.96 13.54
C VAL A 72 -10.77 1.28 14.70
N MET A 73 -10.16 0.26 15.31
CA MET A 73 -10.70 -0.44 16.48
C MET A 73 -11.00 0.53 17.62
N SER A 74 -10.07 1.43 17.95
CA SER A 74 -10.29 2.45 18.96
C SER A 74 -11.44 3.41 18.60
N ALA A 75 -11.57 3.80 17.33
CA ALA A 75 -12.62 4.70 16.87
C ALA A 75 -14.03 4.07 16.97
N ILE A 76 -14.14 2.75 16.79
CA ILE A 76 -15.39 2.00 17.00
C ILE A 76 -15.53 1.46 18.44
N SER A 77 -14.78 2.05 19.38
CA SER A 77 -14.84 1.73 20.82
C SER A 77 -14.48 0.28 21.17
N ILE A 78 -13.70 -0.40 20.33
CA ILE A 78 -13.09 -1.69 20.67
C ILE A 78 -11.81 -1.43 21.46
N ARG A 79 -11.72 -2.03 22.65
CA ARG A 79 -10.51 -1.96 23.47
C ARG A 79 -9.38 -2.73 22.79
N VAL A 80 -8.30 -2.02 22.49
CA VAL A 80 -7.07 -2.61 21.94
C VAL A 80 -6.18 -3.08 23.09
N GLY A 81 -5.77 -4.34 23.05
CA GLY A 81 -4.82 -4.90 24.03
C GLY A 81 -3.39 -4.93 23.51
N ASP A 82 -2.44 -5.16 24.40
CA ASP A 82 -1.00 -5.14 24.08
C ASP A 82 -0.62 -6.14 22.98
N GLU A 83 -1.26 -7.30 22.93
CA GLU A 83 -0.98 -8.29 21.88
C GLU A 83 -1.42 -7.79 20.49
N ALA A 84 -2.48 -6.98 20.41
CA ALA A 84 -2.88 -6.37 19.14
C ALA A 84 -1.86 -5.32 18.69
N HIS A 85 -1.32 -4.53 19.62
CA HIS A 85 -0.21 -3.59 19.33
C HIS A 85 1.03 -4.32 18.83
N ARG A 86 1.41 -5.41 19.51
CA ARG A 86 2.55 -6.25 19.14
C ARG A 86 2.35 -6.88 17.76
N PHE A 87 1.17 -7.46 17.52
CA PHE A 87 0.83 -8.03 16.23
C PHE A 87 0.93 -7.00 15.09
N ALA A 88 0.36 -5.81 15.27
CA ALA A 88 0.41 -4.76 14.24
C ALA A 88 1.85 -4.31 13.96
N SER A 89 2.66 -4.14 14.99
CA SER A 89 4.07 -3.76 14.87
C SER A 89 4.87 -4.79 14.06
N ILE A 90 4.74 -6.08 14.40
CA ILE A 90 5.41 -7.16 13.69
C ILE A 90 4.99 -7.19 12.21
N ARG A 91 3.68 -7.05 11.93
CA ARG A 91 3.17 -7.04 10.56
C ARG A 91 3.67 -5.85 9.74
N ASP A 92 3.77 -4.68 10.36
CA ASP A 92 4.29 -3.49 9.68
C ASP A 92 5.79 -3.60 9.42
N GLU A 93 6.57 -4.15 10.34
CA GLU A 93 7.98 -4.48 10.08
C GLU A 93 8.15 -5.48 8.94
N GLU A 94 7.35 -6.54 8.88
CA GLU A 94 7.38 -7.51 7.78
C GLU A 94 7.04 -6.86 6.43
N ARG A 95 6.10 -5.91 6.43
CA ARG A 95 5.71 -5.13 5.24
C ARG A 95 6.87 -4.29 4.74
N VAL A 96 7.53 -3.54 5.62
CA VAL A 96 8.71 -2.72 5.28
C VAL A 96 9.85 -3.60 4.76
N LYS A 97 10.20 -4.67 5.49
CA LYS A 97 11.23 -5.64 5.04
C LYS A 97 10.93 -6.22 3.66
N ARG A 98 9.66 -6.47 3.33
CA ARG A 98 9.27 -6.96 1.99
C ARG A 98 9.42 -5.88 0.93
N ALA A 99 9.05 -4.63 1.22
CA ALA A 99 9.25 -3.51 0.32
C ALA A 99 10.75 -3.30 0.03
N ASP A 100 11.59 -3.27 1.06
CA ASP A 100 13.04 -3.08 0.94
C ASP A 100 13.69 -4.19 0.08
N ARG A 101 13.27 -5.45 0.25
CA ARG A 101 13.75 -6.55 -0.61
C ARG A 101 13.36 -6.35 -2.06
N SER A 102 12.10 -6.00 -2.34
CA SER A 102 11.66 -5.72 -3.71
C SER A 102 12.41 -4.54 -4.33
N SER A 103 12.86 -3.60 -3.49
CA SER A 103 13.65 -2.46 -3.91
C SER A 103 15.14 -2.78 -4.12
N ALA A 104 15.69 -3.72 -3.37
CA ALA A 104 17.11 -4.10 -3.43
C ALA A 104 17.47 -4.99 -4.64
N PHE A 105 16.49 -5.62 -5.32
CA PHE A 105 16.71 -6.49 -6.48
C PHE A 105 16.70 -5.75 -7.83
N GLY A 106 16.61 -4.42 -7.84
CA GLY A 106 16.76 -3.61 -9.06
C GLY A 106 18.23 -3.32 -9.37
N TYR A 107 18.93 -4.29 -9.98
CA TYR A 107 20.14 -4.06 -10.78
C TYR A 107 19.76 -3.97 -12.27
#